data_AF-A0A2N9VXJ7-F1
#
_entry.id   AF-A0A2N9VXJ7-F1
#
_cell.length_a   1.000
_cell.length_b   1.000
_cell.length_c   1.000
_cell.angle_alpha   90.00
_cell.angle_beta   90.00
_cell.angle_gamma   90.00
#
_symmetry.space_group_name_H-M   'P 1'
#
loop_
_entity.id
_entity.type
_entity.pdbx_description
1 polymer ?
#
loop_
_entity_poly.entity_id
_entity_poly.type
_entity_poly.pdbx_seq_one_letter_code
_entity_poly.pdbx_strand_id
1 'polypeptide(L)'
;MRLESDLSDTRNGRFSRESVPPHWPREVKQLSLKGSALFGIHEETGNLYWDGKLVQTSNRLGNFERGLGMVLVASLVSLAIFDAIRFFLGH
;
A
#
# COMPACT_ATOMS: atom_id res chain seq x y z
N MET A 1 -16.89 -29.46 7.12
CA MET A 1 -15.67 -29.19 7.92
C MET A 1 -14.44 -29.62 7.11
N ARG A 2 -13.78 -28.70 6.39
CA ARG A 2 -12.56 -28.97 5.60
C ARG A 2 -11.51 -27.85 5.69
N LEU A 3 -11.81 -26.78 6.45
CA LEU A 3 -10.96 -25.60 6.59
C LEU A 3 -10.00 -25.70 7.79
N GLU A 4 -10.40 -26.41 8.85
CA GLU A 4 -9.63 -26.51 10.11
C GLU A 4 -8.33 -27.33 9.96
N SER A 5 -8.30 -28.31 9.07
CA SER A 5 -7.10 -29.12 8.80
C SER A 5 -6.06 -28.42 7.92
N ASP A 6 -6.47 -27.48 7.08
CA ASP A 6 -5.59 -26.80 6.11
C ASP A 6 -4.75 -25.69 6.77
N LEU A 7 -5.34 -24.98 7.75
CA LEU A 7 -4.67 -23.94 8.55
C LEU A 7 -3.52 -24.49 9.40
N SER A 8 -3.68 -25.71 9.93
CA SER A 8 -2.69 -26.34 10.81
C SER A 8 -1.37 -26.65 10.08
N ASP A 9 -1.43 -26.95 8.79
CA ASP A 9 -0.26 -27.25 7.94
C ASP A 9 0.49 -25.97 7.55
N THR A 10 -0.24 -24.88 7.29
CA THR A 10 0.35 -23.56 6.94
C THR A 10 1.10 -22.86 8.10
N ARG A 11 0.83 -23.22 9.36
CA ARG A 11 1.48 -22.57 10.52
C ARG A 11 2.97 -22.95 10.66
N ASN A 12 3.36 -24.09 10.11
CA ASN A 12 4.74 -24.60 10.19
C ASN A 12 5.59 -24.27 8.96
N GLY A 13 4.98 -23.77 7.86
CA GLY A 13 5.67 -23.39 6.63
C GLY A 13 5.24 -22.01 6.15
N ARG A 14 6.01 -20.97 6.49
CA ARG A 14 5.77 -19.59 6.00
C ARG A 14 5.81 -19.49 4.48
N PHE A 15 6.56 -20.36 3.81
CA PHE A 15 6.82 -20.33 2.38
C PHE A 15 6.41 -21.64 1.72
N SER A 16 5.84 -21.53 0.52
CA SER A 16 5.51 -22.69 -0.30
C SER A 16 6.78 -23.46 -0.65
N ARG A 17 6.69 -24.79 -0.67
CA ARG A 17 7.75 -25.68 -1.17
C ARG A 17 7.72 -25.81 -2.69
N GLU A 18 6.77 -25.17 -3.36
CA GLU A 18 6.63 -25.16 -4.81
C GLU A 18 7.70 -24.26 -5.47
N SER A 19 8.09 -24.64 -6.68
CA SER A 19 9.07 -23.89 -7.45
C SER A 19 8.45 -22.57 -7.89
N VAL A 20 9.09 -21.47 -7.49
CA VAL A 20 8.72 -20.12 -7.85
C VAL A 20 8.80 -19.95 -9.39
N PRO A 21 7.82 -19.30 -10.04
CA PRO A 21 7.86 -19.05 -11.47
C PRO A 21 9.15 -18.34 -11.91
N PRO A 22 9.75 -18.70 -13.06
CA PRO A 22 11.08 -18.22 -13.48
C PRO A 22 11.14 -16.73 -13.81
N HIS A 23 9.99 -16.05 -13.91
CA HIS A 23 9.91 -14.61 -14.15
C HIS A 23 9.96 -13.77 -12.87
N TRP A 24 9.97 -14.38 -11.68
CA TRP A 24 10.06 -13.65 -10.41
C TRP A 24 11.52 -13.24 -10.08
N PRO A 25 11.72 -12.15 -9.31
CA PRO A 25 13.03 -11.77 -8.82
C PRO A 25 13.64 -12.86 -7.94
N ARG A 26 14.98 -12.98 -7.95
CA ARG A 26 15.75 -14.14 -7.42
C ARG A 26 15.62 -14.42 -5.91
N GLU A 27 14.86 -13.62 -5.17
CA GLU A 27 14.75 -13.70 -3.71
C GLU A 27 13.29 -13.61 -3.22
N VAL A 28 12.33 -13.71 -4.15
CA VAL A 28 10.91 -13.69 -3.81
C VAL A 28 10.44 -15.11 -3.50
N LYS A 29 10.01 -15.33 -2.26
CA LYS A 29 9.45 -16.61 -1.81
C LYS A 29 7.93 -16.56 -1.85
N GLN A 30 7.33 -17.56 -2.49
CA GLN A 30 5.88 -17.71 -2.61
C GLN A 30 5.26 -18.07 -1.26
N LEU A 31 4.10 -17.48 -0.94
CA LEU A 31 3.38 -17.79 0.30
C LEU A 31 2.62 -19.12 0.19
N SER A 32 2.66 -19.93 1.25
CA SER A 32 2.12 -21.30 1.29
C SER A 32 0.60 -21.41 1.48
N LEU A 33 -0.18 -20.32 1.47
CA LEU A 33 -1.64 -20.40 1.59
C LEU A 33 -2.27 -20.82 0.26
N LYS A 34 -3.21 -21.77 0.29
CA LYS A 34 -4.03 -22.11 -0.88
C LYS A 34 -4.79 -20.88 -1.35
N GLY A 35 -4.50 -20.41 -2.58
CA GLY A 35 -5.03 -19.16 -3.15
C GLY A 35 -4.11 -17.94 -2.99
N SER A 36 -3.01 -18.03 -2.23
CA SER A 36 -1.97 -16.98 -2.14
C SER A 36 -0.74 -17.29 -2.98
N ALA A 37 -0.80 -18.29 -3.85
CA ALA A 37 0.30 -18.70 -4.73
C ALA A 37 0.81 -17.56 -5.63
N LEU A 38 0.02 -16.51 -5.84
CA LEU A 38 0.43 -15.33 -6.60
C LEU A 38 1.13 -14.27 -5.75
N PHE A 39 1.07 -14.38 -4.41
CA PHE A 39 1.79 -13.50 -3.50
C PHE A 39 3.16 -14.06 -3.17
N GLY A 40 4.17 -13.21 -3.33
CA GLY A 40 5.54 -13.48 -2.93
C GLY A 40 6.06 -12.37 -2.01
N ILE A 41 6.92 -12.71 -1.06
CA ILE A 41 7.61 -11.73 -0.21
C ILE A 41 9.10 -11.83 -0.51
N HIS A 42 9.74 -10.68 -0.70
CA HIS A 42 11.19 -10.59 -0.78
C HIS A 42 11.77 -10.56 0.63
N GLU A 43 12.61 -11.55 0.96
CA GLU A 43 13.05 -11.77 2.34
C GLU A 43 13.97 -10.65 2.85
N GLU A 44 14.84 -10.12 2.00
CA GLU A 44 15.77 -9.04 2.39
C GLU A 44 15.09 -7.66 2.53
N THR A 45 14.17 -7.34 1.62
CA THR A 45 13.58 -5.99 1.53
C THR A 45 12.24 -5.88 2.24
N GLY A 46 11.62 -7.00 2.61
CA GLY A 46 10.26 -7.04 3.15
C GLY A 46 9.18 -6.60 2.15
N ASN A 47 9.55 -6.43 0.88
CA ASN A 47 8.64 -5.99 -0.17
C ASN A 47 7.65 -7.10 -0.55
N LEU A 48 6.38 -6.72 -0.71
CA LEU A 48 5.33 -7.61 -1.18
C LEU A 48 5.27 -7.59 -2.71
N TYR A 49 5.21 -8.76 -3.32
CA TYR A 49 5.08 -8.96 -4.75
C TYR A 49 3.77 -9.72 -5.04
N TRP A 50 3.10 -9.34 -6.13
CA TRP A 50 1.93 -10.02 -6.67
C TRP A 50 2.25 -10.35 -8.12
N ASP A 51 2.30 -11.64 -8.45
CA ASP A 51 2.62 -12.15 -9.79
C ASP A 51 3.93 -11.55 -10.36
N GLY A 52 4.95 -11.47 -9.49
CA GLY A 52 6.27 -10.94 -9.85
C GLY A 52 6.34 -9.41 -9.94
N LYS A 53 5.21 -8.70 -9.78
CA LYS A 53 5.16 -7.24 -9.74
C LYS A 53 5.18 -6.75 -8.30
N LEU A 54 5.95 -5.69 -8.05
CA LEU A 54 5.99 -5.06 -6.73
C LEU A 54 4.60 -4.50 -6.38
N VAL A 55 4.01 -5.00 -5.29
CA VAL A 55 2.80 -4.41 -4.72
C VAL A 55 3.24 -3.15 -3.98
N GLN A 56 3.12 -2.02 -4.66
CA GLN A 56 3.29 -0.73 -4.01
C GLN A 56 2.11 -0.54 -3.05
N THR A 57 2.34 -0.80 -1.77
CA THR A 57 1.43 -0.38 -0.72
C THR A 57 1.48 1.14 -0.69
N SER A 58 0.64 1.80 -1.50
CA SER A 58 0.52 3.26 -1.50
C SER A 58 0.19 3.69 -0.07
N ASN A 59 1.18 4.26 0.61
CA ASN A 59 0.98 4.83 1.93
C ASN A 59 -0.14 5.86 1.79
N ARG A 60 -1.24 5.67 2.52
CA ARG A 60 -2.28 6.70 2.68
C ARG A 60 -1.58 8.02 2.96
N LEU A 61 -2.06 9.09 2.31
CA LEU A 61 -1.51 10.45 2.41
C LEU A 61 -0.88 10.70 3.79
N GLY A 62 0.45 10.72 3.82
CA GLY A 62 1.22 10.88 5.05
C GLY A 62 0.88 12.20 5.71
N ASN A 63 1.24 12.35 6.99
CA ASN A 63 0.99 13.59 7.75
C ASN A 63 1.54 14.84 7.03
N PHE A 64 2.60 14.67 6.22
CA PHE A 64 3.17 15.71 5.38
C PHE A 64 2.23 16.21 4.28
N GLU A 65 1.65 15.30 3.50
CA GLU A 65 0.72 15.65 2.41
C GLU A 65 -0.59 16.23 2.95
N ARG A 66 -1.03 15.76 4.13
CA ARG A 66 -2.15 16.36 4.85
C ARG A 66 -1.85 17.79 5.31
N GLY A 67 -0.62 18.04 5.79
CA GLY A 67 -0.15 19.38 6.15
C GLY A 67 -0.14 20.33 4.95
N LEU A 68 0.38 19.87 3.81
CA LEU A 68 0.34 20.64 2.55
C LEU A 68 -1.10 20.97 2.13
N GLY A 69 -2.02 20.00 2.24
CA GLY A 69 -3.43 20.21 1.97
C GLY A 69 -4.05 21.29 2.87
N MET A 70 -3.76 21.28 4.18
CA MET A 70 -4.26 22.30 5.10
C MET A 70 -3.74 23.70 4.76
N VAL A 71 -2.45 23.82 4.41
CA VAL A 71 -1.86 25.11 4.02
C VAL A 71 -2.55 25.65 2.77
N LEU A 72 -2.74 24.82 1.74
CA LEU A 72 -3.42 25.22 0.51
C LEU A 72 -4.84 25.71 0.76
N VAL A 73 -5.61 24.98 1.58
CA VAL A 73 -6.98 25.39 1.94
C VAL A 73 -6.97 26.70 2.72
N ALA A 74 -6.07 26.86 3.69
CA ALA A 74 -5.95 28.11 4.45
C ALA A 74 -5.60 29.30 3.55
N SER A 75 -4.69 29.13 2.58
CA SER A 75 -4.36 30.14 1.59
C SER A 75 -5.55 30.53 0.71
N LEU A 76 -6.32 29.55 0.22
CA LEU A 76 -7.51 29.81 -0.59
C LEU A 76 -8.60 30.55 0.19
N VAL A 77 -8.84 30.15 1.45
CA VAL A 77 -9.79 30.84 2.32
C VAL A 77 -9.35 32.28 2.59
N SER A 78 -8.05 32.49 2.84
CA SER A 78 -7.50 33.82 3.06
C SER A 78 -7.71 34.71 1.84
N LEU A 79 -7.38 34.21 0.64
CA LEU A 79 -7.59 34.93 -0.61
C LEU A 79 -9.07 35.29 -0.82
N ALA A 80 -9.98 34.34 -0.57
CA ALA A 80 -11.42 34.57 -0.70
C ALA A 80 -11.93 35.64 0.27
N ILE A 81 -11.41 35.68 1.50
CA ILE A 81 -11.74 36.73 2.47
C ILE A 81 -11.20 38.09 2.01
N PHE A 82 -9.95 38.15 1.56
CA PHE A 82 -9.37 39.40 1.03
C PHE A 82 -10.17 39.92 -0.17
N ASP A 83 -10.59 39.03 -1.06
CA ASP A 83 -11.38 39.39 -2.24
C ASP A 83 -12.78 39.89 -1.84
N ALA A 84 -13.42 39.25 -0.86
CA ALA A 84 -14.70 39.72 -0.31
C ALA A 84 -14.57 41.10 0.35
N ILE A 85 -13.54 41.31 1.19
CA ILE A 85 -13.25 42.61 1.81
C ILE A 85 -13.04 43.68 0.73
N ARG A 86 -12.22 43.38 -0.28
CA ARG A 86 -11.99 44.27 -1.42
C ARG A 86 -13.29 44.60 -2.15
N PHE A 87 -14.17 43.62 -2.36
CA PHE A 87 -15.45 43.84 -3.02
C PHE A 87 -16.36 44.78 -2.23
N PHE A 88 -16.39 44.67 -0.90
CA PHE A 88 -17.24 45.51 -0.04
C PHE A 88 -16.64 46.89 0.27
N LEU A 89 -15.31 47.02 0.41
CA LEU A 89 -14.63 48.30 0.69
C LEU A 89 -14.20 49.07 -0.57
N GLY A 90 -14.12 48.38 -1.71
CA GLY A 90 -13.73 48.94 -3.00
C GLY A 90 -14.91 49.39 -3.87
N HIS A 91 -16.11 49.48 -3.31
CA HIS A 91 -17.22 50.26 -3.86
C HIS A 91 -17.14 51.71 -3.37
#